data_AF-A0A7S2NDC3-F1
#
_entry.id   AF-A0A7S2NDC3-F1
#
_cell.length_a   1.000
_cell.length_b   1.000
_cell.length_c   1.000
_cell.angle_alpha   90.00
_cell.angle_beta   90.00
_cell.angle_gamma   90.00
#
_symmetry.space_group_name_H-M   'P 1'
#
loop_
_entity.id
_entity.type
_entity.pdbx_description
1 polymer ?
#
loop_
_entity_poly.entity_id
_entity_poly.type
_entity_poly.pdbx_seq_one_letter_code
_entity_poly.pdbx_strand_id
1 'polypeptide(L)'
;CATTSGRVRLSFFAMEPAEFFVAYVQRFVPTWLLLRMVRYYLRFYVGWRMRCGDVVVQQIQCDRHDRASRPVTTQVEVTNEQLYANDPAFFVAHLGPKLKYSACEWPENVSTLGEAETFTIGVYQDKAGLAGLPAGARVLELGCGWGGALPPH
;
A
#
# COMPACT_ATOMS: atom_id res chain seq x y z
N CYS A 1 33.15 -19.20 19.37
CA CYS A 1 32.08 -20.04 19.95
C CYS A 1 31.44 -19.34 21.14
N ALA A 2 30.39 -18.56 20.90
CA ALA A 2 29.52 -18.04 21.95
C ALA A 2 28.09 -18.30 21.47
N THR A 3 27.51 -19.38 21.97
CA THR A 3 26.12 -19.78 21.75
C THR A 3 25.22 -18.87 22.56
N THR A 4 24.65 -17.85 21.92
CA THR A 4 23.60 -17.02 22.51
C THR A 4 22.29 -17.81 22.44
N SER A 5 21.95 -18.45 23.56
CA SER A 5 20.68 -19.13 23.79
C SER A 5 19.52 -18.14 23.63
N GLY A 6 18.81 -18.24 22.49
CA GLY A 6 17.58 -17.51 22.22
C GLY A 6 16.46 -17.98 23.14
N ARG A 7 16.31 -17.32 24.28
CA ARG A 7 15.20 -17.55 25.21
C ARG A 7 13.97 -16.84 24.65
N VAL A 8 13.16 -17.56 23.86
CA VAL A 8 11.84 -17.09 23.40
C VAL A 8 10.95 -16.95 24.63
N ARG A 9 10.81 -15.71 25.12
CA ARG A 9 9.81 -15.35 26.12
C ARG A 9 8.45 -15.34 25.41
N LEU A 10 7.74 -16.46 25.48
CA LEU A 10 6.32 -16.52 25.13
C LEU A 10 5.52 -15.72 26.16
N SER A 11 5.42 -14.40 25.97
CA SER A 11 4.46 -13.56 26.67
C SER A 11 3.11 -13.69 25.97
N PHE A 12 2.37 -14.75 26.27
CA PHE A 12 1.02 -15.02 25.76
C PHE A 12 -0.02 -13.95 26.11
N PHE A 13 0.29 -13.04 27.04
CA PHE A 13 -0.68 -12.12 27.65
C PHE A 13 -0.70 -10.69 27.09
N ALA A 14 0.13 -10.36 26.09
CA ALA A 14 0.23 -9.01 25.52
C ALA A 14 0.08 -8.98 24.00
N MET A 15 -0.57 -9.99 23.41
CA MET A 15 -0.76 -10.07 21.97
C MET A 15 -2.07 -9.39 21.57
N GLU A 16 -1.99 -8.42 20.66
CA GLU A 16 -3.16 -7.79 20.07
C GLU A 16 -4.04 -8.87 19.39
N PRO A 17 -5.39 -8.78 19.45
CA PRO A 17 -6.27 -9.76 18.81
C PRO A 17 -5.97 -9.97 17.32
N ALA A 18 -5.48 -8.93 16.63
CA ALA A 18 -5.04 -9.01 15.24
C ALA A 18 -3.81 -9.89 15.06
N GLU A 19 -2.80 -9.72 15.91
CA GLU A 19 -1.56 -10.51 15.87
C GLU A 19 -1.85 -11.98 16.18
N PHE A 20 -2.71 -12.24 17.16
CA PHE A 20 -3.16 -13.59 17.49
C PHE A 20 -3.87 -14.25 16.30
N PHE A 21 -4.77 -13.51 15.64
CA PHE A 21 -5.50 -14.02 14.48
C PHE A 21 -4.53 -14.39 13.34
N VAL A 22 -3.59 -13.51 12.99
CA VAL A 22 -2.61 -13.77 11.93
C VAL A 22 -1.71 -14.94 12.28
N ALA A 23 -1.20 -15.00 13.51
CA ALA A 23 -0.24 -16.01 13.93
C ALA A 23 -0.84 -17.43 14.07
N TYR A 24 -2.08 -17.53 14.57
CA TYR A 24 -2.64 -18.83 15.01
C TYR A 24 -3.90 -19.26 14.28
N VAL A 25 -4.68 -18.32 13.72
CA VAL A 25 -6.02 -18.63 13.20
C VAL A 25 -6.03 -18.59 11.67
N GLN A 26 -5.44 -17.57 11.05
CA GLN A 26 -5.54 -17.28 9.62
C GLN A 26 -5.18 -18.49 8.73
N ARG A 27 -4.16 -19.28 9.11
CA ARG A 27 -3.72 -20.47 8.35
C ARG A 27 -4.79 -21.55 8.24
N PHE A 28 -5.71 -21.64 9.21
CA PHE A 28 -6.79 -22.64 9.22
C PHE A 28 -8.07 -22.13 8.55
N VAL A 29 -8.14 -20.85 8.19
CA VAL A 29 -9.33 -20.27 7.56
C VAL A 29 -9.21 -20.40 6.03
N PRO A 30 -10.16 -21.07 5.36
CA PRO A 30 -10.15 -21.14 3.90
C PRO A 30 -10.22 -19.75 3.23
N THR A 31 -9.51 -19.56 2.12
CA THR A 31 -9.45 -18.26 1.40
C THR A 31 -10.82 -17.71 1.04
N TRP A 32 -11.76 -18.55 0.60
CA TRP A 32 -13.12 -18.11 0.26
C TRP A 32 -13.87 -17.53 1.47
N LEU A 33 -13.62 -18.06 2.67
CA LEU A 33 -14.23 -17.59 3.91
C LEU A 33 -13.62 -16.26 4.34
N LEU A 34 -12.29 -16.12 4.27
CA LEU A 34 -11.61 -14.84 4.49
C LEU A 34 -12.14 -13.75 3.56
N LEU A 35 -12.25 -14.03 2.25
CA LEU A 35 -12.80 -13.09 1.28
C LEU A 35 -14.26 -12.73 1.58
N ARG A 36 -15.08 -13.69 2.02
CA ARG A 36 -16.46 -13.43 2.43
C ARG A 36 -16.54 -12.56 3.68
N MET A 37 -15.67 -12.78 4.67
CA MET A 37 -15.59 -11.96 5.88
C MET A 37 -15.17 -10.53 5.58
N VAL A 38 -14.14 -10.33 4.73
CA VAL A 38 -13.71 -8.99 4.30
C VAL A 38 -14.83 -8.27 3.54
N ARG A 39 -15.51 -8.95 2.60
CA ARG A 39 -16.66 -8.38 1.87
C ARG A 39 -17.80 -7.98 2.81
N TYR A 40 -18.10 -8.81 3.81
CA TYR A 40 -19.11 -8.51 4.83
C TYR A 40 -18.70 -7.29 5.64
N TYR A 41 -17.47 -7.28 6.17
CA TYR A 41 -16.94 -6.15 6.93
C TYR A 41 -17.04 -4.84 6.15
N LEU A 42 -16.55 -4.81 4.90
CA LEU A 42 -16.61 -3.63 4.05
C LEU A 42 -18.07 -3.19 3.80
N ARG A 43 -18.98 -4.12 3.52
CA ARG A 43 -20.40 -3.82 3.27
C ARG A 43 -21.10 -3.23 4.49
N PHE A 44 -20.84 -3.76 5.68
CA PHE A 44 -21.51 -3.36 6.92
C PHE A 44 -20.87 -2.12 7.56
N TYR A 45 -19.54 -2.04 7.62
CA TYR A 45 -18.87 -0.91 8.27
C TYR A 45 -18.68 0.29 7.34
N VAL A 46 -18.07 0.08 6.18
CA VAL A 46 -17.80 1.18 5.23
C VAL A 46 -19.07 1.57 4.50
N GLY A 47 -19.85 0.58 4.04
CA GLY A 47 -21.10 0.81 3.34
C GLY A 47 -22.18 1.47 4.20
N TRP A 48 -22.15 1.35 5.53
CA TRP A 48 -23.05 2.09 6.42
C TRP A 48 -22.61 3.55 6.58
N ARG A 49 -21.31 3.81 6.80
CA ARG A 49 -20.78 5.18 6.94
C ARG A 49 -20.89 6.01 5.66
N MET A 50 -20.72 5.40 4.49
CA MET A 50 -20.74 6.12 3.20
C MET A 50 -22.14 6.36 2.62
N ARG A 51 -23.21 5.75 3.17
CA ARG A 51 -24.58 5.90 2.65
C ARG A 51 -25.31 7.16 3.11
N CYS A 52 -24.77 7.89 4.08
CA CYS A 52 -25.32 9.17 4.50
C CYS A 52 -24.71 10.29 3.66
N GLY A 53 -25.29 10.59 2.49
CA GLY A 53 -24.75 11.56 1.54
C GLY A 53 -24.45 12.95 2.12
N ASP A 54 -25.29 13.43 3.04
CA ASP A 54 -25.08 14.73 3.72
C ASP A 54 -23.91 14.69 4.72
N VAL A 55 -23.68 13.52 5.34
CA VAL A 55 -22.56 13.32 6.27
C VAL A 55 -21.23 13.32 5.51
N VAL A 56 -21.20 12.80 4.28
CA VAL A 56 -19.96 12.75 3.47
C VAL A 56 -19.46 14.14 3.10
N VAL A 57 -20.34 15.06 2.68
CA VAL A 57 -19.95 16.43 2.30
C VAL A 57 -19.48 17.21 3.52
N GLN A 58 -20.23 17.14 4.63
CA GLN A 58 -19.87 17.82 5.88
C GLN A 58 -18.56 17.26 6.45
N GLN A 59 -18.35 15.95 6.35
CA GLN A 59 -17.11 15.31 6.78
C GLN A 59 -15.91 15.73 5.92
N ILE A 60 -16.06 15.90 4.59
CA ILE A 60 -14.99 16.41 3.73
C ILE A 60 -14.60 17.85 4.13
N GLN A 61 -15.58 18.71 4.43
CA GLN A 61 -15.31 20.09 4.83
C GLN A 61 -14.63 20.17 6.19
N CYS A 62 -15.12 19.42 7.18
CA CYS A 62 -14.50 19.32 8.50
C CYS A 62 -13.08 18.72 8.42
N ASP A 63 -12.89 17.65 7.65
CA ASP A 63 -11.57 17.05 7.41
C ASP A 63 -10.61 18.03 6.75
N ARG A 64 -11.08 18.84 5.80
CA ARG A 64 -10.22 19.85 5.14
C ARG A 64 -9.74 20.91 6.14
N HIS A 65 -10.63 21.40 6.99
CA HIS A 65 -10.28 22.39 8.00
C HIS A 65 -9.31 21.81 9.03
N ASP A 66 -9.56 20.59 9.50
CA ASP A 66 -8.71 19.90 10.48
C ASP A 66 -7.33 19.52 9.91
N ARG A 67 -7.27 19.05 8.65
CA ARG A 67 -5.98 18.72 8.00
C ARG A 67 -5.17 19.96 7.66
N ALA A 68 -5.81 21.10 7.39
CA ALA A 68 -5.12 22.36 7.11
C ALA A 68 -4.46 22.96 8.37
N SER A 69 -4.97 22.68 9.56
CA SER A 69 -4.40 23.16 10.83
C SER A 69 -3.33 22.23 11.42
N ARG A 70 -3.12 21.05 10.82
CA ARG A 70 -2.20 20.02 11.30
C ARG A 70 -0.88 19.99 10.49
N PRO A 71 0.23 19.52 11.10
CA PRO A 71 1.48 19.32 10.37
C PRO A 71 1.31 18.28 9.26
N VAL A 72 2.03 18.46 8.15
CA VAL A 72 1.95 17.62 6.95
C VAL A 72 2.23 16.14 7.25
N THR A 73 3.19 15.86 8.14
CA THR A 73 3.47 14.51 8.64
C THR A 73 3.83 14.56 10.12
N THR A 74 3.20 13.72 10.94
CA THR A 74 3.42 13.64 12.39
C THR A 74 4.22 12.41 12.83
N GLN A 75 4.35 11.40 11.97
CA GLN A 75 4.96 10.10 12.29
C GLN A 75 5.82 9.59 11.13
N VAL A 76 6.88 10.32 10.80
CA VAL A 76 7.77 9.98 9.68
C VAL A 76 8.54 8.68 9.98
N GLU A 77 9.07 8.52 11.20
CA GLU A 77 9.89 7.36 11.55
C GLU A 77 9.08 6.05 11.59
N VAL A 78 7.89 6.06 12.18
CA VAL A 78 7.01 4.87 12.28
C VAL A 78 6.54 4.39 10.90
N THR A 79 6.30 5.32 9.98
CA THR A 79 5.89 5.02 8.61
C THR A 79 7.02 4.32 7.83
N ASN A 80 8.27 4.73 8.03
CA ASN A 80 9.43 4.09 7.41
C ASN A 80 9.66 2.67 7.93
N GLU A 81 9.51 2.45 9.24
CA GLU A 81 9.61 1.13 9.86
C GLU A 81 8.52 0.18 9.32
N GLN A 82 7.29 0.66 9.11
CA GLN A 82 6.19 -0.16 8.58
C GLN A 82 6.31 -0.45 7.07
N LEU A 83 6.86 0.46 6.26
CA LEU A 83 6.95 0.29 4.80
C LEU A 83 8.18 -0.49 4.32
N TYR A 84 9.30 -0.46 5.05
CA TYR A 84 10.56 -1.10 4.63
C TYR A 84 11.09 -2.17 5.60
N ALA A 85 10.31 -2.61 6.59
CA ALA A 85 10.71 -3.71 7.48
C ALA A 85 10.92 -5.06 6.77
N ASN A 86 10.36 -5.22 5.57
CA ASN A 86 10.49 -6.46 4.82
C ASN A 86 11.78 -6.47 3.99
N ASP A 87 12.43 -7.64 3.94
CA ASP A 87 13.61 -7.88 3.11
C ASP A 87 13.32 -7.49 1.64
N PRO A 88 14.20 -6.73 0.96
CA PRO A 88 14.09 -6.45 -0.47
C PRO A 88 13.79 -7.69 -1.33
N ALA A 89 14.30 -8.87 -0.96
CA ALA A 89 14.03 -10.13 -1.65
C ALA A 89 12.54 -10.51 -1.67
N PHE A 90 11.78 -10.12 -0.63
CA PHE A 90 10.33 -10.30 -0.59
C PHE A 90 9.66 -9.52 -1.72
N PHE A 91 10.03 -8.26 -1.93
CA PHE A 91 9.41 -7.42 -2.96
C PHE A 91 9.76 -7.91 -4.37
N VAL A 92 11.01 -8.34 -4.60
CA VAL A 92 11.43 -8.92 -5.88
C VAL A 92 10.63 -10.19 -6.21
N ALA A 93 10.26 -10.99 -5.19
CA ALA A 93 9.48 -12.20 -5.40
C ALA A 93 7.97 -11.97 -5.63
N HIS A 94 7.43 -10.82 -5.20
CA HIS A 94 5.98 -10.56 -5.21
C HIS A 94 5.53 -9.46 -6.18
N LEU A 95 6.43 -8.58 -6.60
CA LEU A 95 6.14 -7.49 -7.54
C LEU A 95 6.57 -7.87 -8.97
N GLY A 96 6.12 -7.07 -9.94
CA GLY A 96 6.56 -7.23 -11.32
C GLY A 96 7.96 -6.66 -11.54
N PRO A 97 8.47 -6.72 -12.78
CA PRO A 97 9.81 -6.28 -13.14
C PRO A 97 10.11 -4.81 -12.83
N LYS A 98 9.09 -3.96 -12.70
CA LYS A 98 9.24 -2.54 -12.34
C LYS A 98 9.18 -2.30 -10.83
N LEU A 99 8.99 -3.34 -10.02
CA LEU A 99 8.87 -3.25 -8.56
C LEU A 99 7.84 -2.21 -8.12
N LYS A 100 6.73 -2.10 -8.86
CA LYS A 100 5.73 -1.05 -8.65
C LYS A 100 4.86 -1.43 -7.45
N TYR A 101 5.14 -0.79 -6.32
CA TYR A 101 4.39 -0.98 -5.08
C TYR A 101 3.18 -0.04 -4.98
N SER A 102 2.31 -0.07 -6.00
CA SER A 102 1.05 0.69 -6.05
C SER A 102 0.09 0.07 -7.08
N ALA A 103 -1.19 0.48 -7.08
CA ALA A 103 -2.22 -0.12 -7.95
C ALA A 103 -1.91 -0.03 -9.45
N CYS A 104 -2.09 -1.12 -10.19
CA CYS A 104 -1.92 -1.16 -11.65
C CYS A 104 -3.25 -1.13 -12.39
N GLU A 105 -3.24 -0.57 -13.60
CA GLU A 105 -4.33 -0.63 -14.58
C GLU A 105 -4.24 -1.93 -15.40
N TRP A 106 -5.39 -2.57 -15.62
CA TRP A 106 -5.52 -3.86 -16.32
C TRP A 106 -6.52 -3.75 -17.49
N PRO A 107 -6.11 -3.13 -18.62
CA PRO A 107 -6.93 -3.10 -19.83
C PRO A 107 -7.09 -4.50 -20.44
N GLU A 108 -8.04 -4.68 -21.36
CA GLU A 108 -8.41 -5.99 -21.93
C GLU A 108 -7.25 -6.76 -22.57
N ASN A 109 -6.21 -6.06 -23.03
CA ASN A 109 -5.02 -6.62 -23.68
C ASN A 109 -3.82 -6.82 -22.74
N VAL A 110 -3.99 -6.63 -21.42
CA VAL A 110 -2.94 -6.80 -20.41
C VAL A 110 -3.29 -8.00 -19.55
N SER A 111 -2.40 -8.99 -19.56
CA SER A 111 -2.64 -10.28 -18.89
C SER A 111 -1.60 -10.59 -17.81
N THR A 112 -0.44 -9.93 -17.86
CA THR A 112 0.64 -10.14 -16.90
C THR A 112 0.86 -8.94 -16.00
N LEU A 113 1.41 -9.17 -14.81
CA LEU A 113 1.74 -8.11 -13.86
C LEU A 113 2.75 -7.11 -14.46
N GLY A 114 3.76 -7.58 -15.18
CA GLY A 114 4.76 -6.70 -15.81
C GLY A 114 4.20 -5.83 -16.94
N GLU A 115 3.23 -6.35 -17.70
CA GLU A 115 2.48 -5.55 -18.67
C GLU A 115 1.64 -4.48 -17.97
N ALA A 116 0.94 -4.84 -16.89
CA ALA A 116 0.12 -3.89 -16.12
C ALA A 116 0.97 -2.78 -15.48
N GLU A 117 2.14 -3.11 -14.95
CA GLU A 117 3.09 -2.12 -14.44
C GLU A 117 3.53 -1.15 -15.54
N THR A 118 4.00 -1.68 -16.67
CA THR A 118 4.46 -0.86 -17.81
C THR A 118 3.35 0.03 -18.35
N PHE A 119 2.15 -0.51 -18.52
CA PHE A 119 1.00 0.25 -18.99
C PHE A 119 0.66 1.40 -18.05
N THR A 120 0.57 1.12 -16.74
CA THR A 120 0.24 2.13 -15.74
C THR A 120 1.28 3.24 -15.68
N ILE A 121 2.56 2.90 -15.79
CA ILE A 121 3.65 3.88 -15.84
C ILE A 121 3.53 4.76 -17.07
N GLY A 122 3.25 4.18 -18.25
CA GLY A 122 3.00 4.94 -19.47
C GLY A 122 1.86 5.94 -19.29
N VAL A 123 0.74 5.52 -18.71
CA VAL A 123 -0.40 6.41 -18.40
C VAL A 123 0.01 7.57 -17.48
N TYR A 124 0.88 7.34 -16.49
CA TYR A 124 1.39 8.42 -15.64
C TYR A 124 2.28 9.39 -16.40
N GLN A 125 3.16 8.89 -17.25
CA GLN A 125 4.06 9.71 -18.08
C GLN A 125 3.28 10.56 -19.09
N ASP A 126 2.23 9.98 -19.69
CA ASP A 126 1.34 10.68 -20.60
C ASP A 126 0.53 11.77 -19.89
N LYS A 127 -0.08 11.45 -18.73
CA LYS A 127 -0.82 12.42 -17.91
C LYS A 127 0.07 13.54 -17.38
N ALA A 128 1.33 13.24 -17.08
CA ALA A 128 2.33 14.22 -16.67
C ALA A 128 2.91 15.01 -17.85
N GLY A 129 2.57 14.65 -19.09
CA GLY A 129 3.01 15.36 -20.29
C GLY A 129 4.53 15.27 -20.52
N LEU A 130 5.18 14.21 -20.05
CA LEU A 130 6.65 14.12 -20.07
C LEU A 130 7.22 14.15 -21.49
N ALA A 131 6.49 13.63 -22.48
CA ALA A 131 6.89 13.67 -23.89
C ALA A 131 6.97 15.09 -24.47
N GLY A 132 6.27 16.06 -23.86
CA GLY A 132 6.31 17.47 -24.26
C GLY A 132 7.44 18.27 -23.61
N LEU A 133 8.24 17.66 -22.74
CA LEU A 133 9.33 18.36 -22.06
C LEU A 133 10.54 18.55 -22.98
N PRO A 134 11.25 19.69 -22.88
CA PRO A 134 12.48 19.90 -23.63
C PRO A 134 13.58 18.93 -23.19
N ALA A 135 14.50 18.63 -24.10
CA ALA A 135 15.68 17.84 -23.79
C ALA A 135 16.46 18.46 -22.60
N GLY A 136 16.83 17.62 -21.63
CA GLY A 136 17.51 18.06 -20.40
C GLY A 136 16.58 18.54 -19.28
N ALA A 137 15.25 18.43 -19.44
CA ALA A 137 14.31 18.67 -18.35
C ALA A 137 14.57 17.72 -17.16
N ARG A 138 14.34 18.21 -15.95
CA ARG A 138 14.53 17.47 -14.70
C ARG A 138 13.16 17.10 -14.13
N VAL A 139 12.95 15.81 -13.87
CA VAL A 139 11.71 15.30 -13.27
C VAL A 139 12.01 14.84 -11.85
N LEU A 140 11.13 15.18 -10.90
CA LEU A 140 11.21 14.75 -9.51
C LEU A 140 10.01 13.86 -9.19
N GLU A 141 10.27 12.62 -8.78
CA GLU A 141 9.26 11.70 -8.28
C GLU A 141 9.31 11.66 -6.74
N LEU A 142 8.22 12.08 -6.09
CA LEU A 142 8.09 12.06 -4.63
C LEU A 142 7.53 10.72 -4.17
N GLY A 143 8.25 10.04 -3.27
CA GLY A 143 7.83 8.72 -2.79
C GLY A 143 7.98 7.61 -3.84
N CYS A 144 9.08 7.64 -4.60
CA CYS A 144 9.34 6.74 -5.73
C CYS A 144 9.45 5.24 -5.39
N GLY A 145 9.35 4.86 -4.10
CA GLY A 145 9.47 3.48 -3.64
C GLY A 145 10.78 2.85 -4.12
N TRP A 146 10.68 1.88 -5.02
CA TRP A 146 11.81 1.15 -5.61
C TRP A 146 12.32 1.74 -6.94
N GLY A 147 11.82 2.91 -7.38
CA GLY A 147 12.29 3.61 -8.58
C GLY A 147 11.69 3.13 -9.90
N GLY A 148 10.52 2.48 -9.86
CA GLY A 148 9.92 1.82 -11.02
C GLY A 148 9.34 2.72 -12.11
N ALA A 149 8.98 3.97 -11.80
CA ALA A 149 8.14 4.80 -12.67
C ALA A 149 8.91 5.72 -13.65
N LEU A 150 10.21 5.93 -13.43
CA LEU A 150 11.04 6.73 -14.33
C LEU A 150 11.81 5.83 -15.31
N PRO A 151 11.92 6.23 -16.59
CA PRO A 151 12.76 5.50 -17.54
C PRO A 151 14.22 5.55 -17.08
N PRO A 152 15.01 4.46 -17.28
CA PRO A 152 16.44 4.53 -17.09
C PRO A 152 17.01 5.60 -18.05
N HIS A 153 17.86 6.47 -17.51
CA HIS A 153 18.57 7.52 -18.25
C HIS A 153 19.39 6.97 -19.41
#